data_AF-A0A355G844-F1
#
_entry.id   AF-A0A355G844-F1
#
_cell.length_a   1.000
_cell.length_b   1.000
_cell.length_c   1.000
_cell.angle_alpha   90.00
_cell.angle_beta   90.00
_cell.angle_gamma   90.00
#
_symmetry.space_group_name_H-M   'P 1'
#
loop_
_entity.id
_entity.type
_entity.pdbx_description
1 polymer ?
#
loop_
_entity_poly.entity_id
_entity_poly.type
_entity_poly.pdbx_seq_one_letter_code
_entity_poly.pdbx_strand_id
1 'polypeptide(L)'
;MRCIFCKVDSSSSRSVEHIIPESLGNIDHVLPPGIVCDKCNNYISREVEKPFLDSRYIQERRFNFGIPSKKKRIPPMEGFHLQTSTLIHLLKVDGEEGISVCAGPNTD
;
A
#
# COMPACT_ATOMS: atom_id res chain seq x y z
N MET A 1 -11.96 -18.14 -20.77
CA MET A 1 -12.09 -16.68 -20.49
C MET A 1 -10.89 -15.96 -21.09
N ARG A 2 -10.92 -14.63 -21.26
CA ARG A 2 -9.77 -13.87 -21.75
C ARG A 2 -9.40 -12.76 -20.78
N CYS A 3 -8.11 -12.66 -20.44
CA CYS A 3 -7.58 -11.61 -19.58
C CYS A 3 -7.86 -10.23 -20.18
N ILE A 4 -8.35 -9.27 -19.39
CA ILE A 4 -8.63 -7.91 -19.89
C ILE A 4 -7.39 -7.13 -20.32
N PHE A 5 -6.20 -7.46 -19.81
CA PHE A 5 -4.94 -6.79 -20.18
C PHE A 5 -4.26 -7.45 -21.37
N CYS A 6 -3.81 -8.70 -21.23
CA CYS A 6 -3.01 -9.37 -22.26
C CYS A 6 -3.84 -10.16 -23.29
N LYS A 7 -5.16 -10.28 -23.10
CA LYS A 7 -6.11 -11.00 -23.98
C LYS A 7 -5.86 -12.51 -24.15
N VAL A 8 -4.88 -13.09 -23.45
CA VAL A 8 -4.59 -14.54 -23.40
C VAL A 8 -5.65 -15.27 -22.56
N ASP A 9 -5.79 -16.59 -22.77
CA ASP A 9 -6.63 -17.43 -21.92
C ASP A 9 -6.25 -17.31 -20.45
N SER A 10 -7.27 -17.12 -19.62
CA SER A 10 -7.17 -16.91 -18.18
C SER A 10 -8.00 -17.93 -17.40
N SER A 11 -8.47 -18.99 -18.06
CA SER A 11 -9.42 -19.94 -17.48
C SER A 11 -8.85 -20.71 -16.30
N SER A 12 -7.52 -20.85 -16.22
CA SER A 12 -6.81 -21.49 -15.11
C SER A 12 -6.36 -20.53 -14.01
N SER A 13 -6.59 -19.21 -14.16
CA SER A 13 -6.12 -18.22 -13.19
C SER A 13 -6.94 -18.27 -11.90
N ARG A 14 -6.26 -18.14 -10.77
CA ARG A 14 -6.88 -18.31 -9.44
C ARG A 14 -6.90 -17.02 -8.62
N SER A 15 -6.08 -16.04 -9.02
CA SER A 15 -5.93 -14.80 -8.26
C SER A 15 -7.16 -13.91 -8.41
N VAL A 16 -7.54 -13.30 -7.29
CA VAL A 16 -8.50 -12.19 -7.25
C VAL A 16 -7.73 -10.89 -7.45
N GLU A 17 -8.23 -10.02 -8.31
CA GLU A 17 -7.63 -8.71 -8.54
C GLU A 17 -8.44 -7.65 -7.81
N HIS A 18 -7.78 -6.71 -7.11
CA HIS A 18 -8.46 -5.56 -6.54
C HIS A 18 -8.45 -4.40 -7.55
N ILE A 19 -9.59 -3.76 -7.80
CA ILE A 19 -9.65 -2.61 -8.74
C ILE A 19 -8.82 -1.44 -8.21
N ILE A 20 -8.86 -1.25 -6.90
CA ILE A 20 -7.98 -0.36 -6.14
C ILE A 20 -7.20 -1.25 -5.17
N PRO A 21 -5.88 -1.11 -5.01
CA PRO A 21 -5.10 -1.95 -4.11
C PRO A 21 -5.69 -2.00 -2.69
N GLU A 22 -5.66 -3.19 -2.07
CA GLU A 22 -6.09 -3.38 -0.67
C GLU A 22 -5.33 -2.44 0.29
N SER A 23 -4.08 -2.11 -0.03
CA SER A 23 -3.25 -1.17 0.76
C SER A 23 -3.75 0.29 0.74
N LEU A 24 -4.72 0.62 -0.11
CA LEU A 24 -5.44 1.90 -0.14
C LEU A 24 -6.83 1.80 0.52
N GLY A 25 -7.14 0.68 1.18
CA GLY A 25 -8.37 0.49 1.94
C GLY A 25 -9.50 -0.19 1.18
N ASN A 26 -9.27 -0.67 -0.05
CA ASN A 26 -10.30 -1.34 -0.83
C ASN A 26 -10.38 -2.84 -0.51
N ILE A 27 -11.39 -3.22 0.28
CA ILE A 27 -11.70 -4.60 0.65
C ILE A 27 -12.86 -5.21 -0.15
N ASP A 28 -13.68 -4.37 -0.80
CA ASP A 28 -14.94 -4.81 -1.40
C ASP A 28 -14.89 -4.90 -2.93
N HIS A 29 -14.19 -3.98 -3.59
CA HIS A 29 -14.22 -3.87 -5.05
C HIS A 29 -13.13 -4.74 -5.69
N VAL A 30 -13.49 -6.00 -5.93
CA VAL A 30 -12.63 -7.01 -6.54
C VAL A 30 -13.17 -7.50 -7.88
N LEU A 31 -12.26 -7.92 -8.75
CA LEU A 31 -12.56 -8.65 -9.98
C LEU A 31 -12.40 -10.16 -9.70
N PRO A 32 -13.38 -10.99 -10.10
CA PRO A 32 -13.32 -12.42 -9.86
C PRO A 32 -12.19 -13.09 -10.65
N PRO A 33 -11.75 -14.28 -10.22
CA PRO A 33 -10.70 -15.04 -10.91
C PRO A 33 -11.01 -15.22 -12.40
N GLY A 34 -9.97 -15.11 -13.23
CA GLY A 34 -10.07 -15.26 -14.68
C GLY A 34 -10.41 -13.98 -15.44
N ILE A 35 -10.81 -12.87 -14.79
CA ILE A 35 -10.91 -11.56 -15.46
C ILE A 35 -9.51 -11.00 -15.77
N VAL A 36 -8.60 -11.11 -14.81
CA VAL A 36 -7.17 -10.81 -14.94
C VAL A 36 -6.40 -12.11 -14.74
N CYS A 37 -5.44 -12.43 -15.62
CA CYS A 37 -4.62 -13.61 -15.43
C CYS A 37 -3.55 -13.38 -14.36
N ASP A 38 -3.09 -14.47 -13.72
CA ASP A 38 -2.11 -14.39 -12.61
C ASP A 38 -0.81 -13.65 -13.00
N LYS A 39 -0.38 -13.78 -14.28
CA LYS A 39 0.78 -13.08 -14.81
C LYS A 39 0.59 -11.56 -14.83
N CYS A 40 -0.58 -11.09 -15.28
CA CYS A 40 -0.87 -9.66 -15.36
C CYS A 40 -1.11 -9.06 -13.98
N ASN A 41 -1.84 -9.75 -13.10
CA ASN A 41 -2.04 -9.35 -11.70
C ASN A 41 -0.68 -9.13 -11.02
N ASN A 42 0.21 -10.14 -11.04
CA ASN A 42 1.54 -10.03 -10.44
C ASN A 42 2.39 -8.90 -11.05
N TYR A 43 2.30 -8.69 -12.37
CA TYR A 43 2.99 -7.58 -13.04
C TYR A 43 2.50 -6.22 -12.52
N ILE A 44 1.19 -6.01 -12.43
CA ILE A 44 0.59 -4.77 -11.94
C ILE A 44 1.00 -4.51 -10.49
N SER A 45 0.91 -5.51 -9.62
CA SER A 45 1.32 -5.38 -8.22
C SER A 45 2.79 -4.97 -8.07
N ARG A 46 3.69 -5.52 -8.89
CA ARG A 46 5.13 -5.28 -8.79
C ARG A 46 5.60 -4.01 -9.49
N GLU A 47 5.12 -3.76 -10.69
CA GLU A 47 5.70 -2.76 -11.59
C GLU A 47 4.87 -1.46 -11.61
N VAL A 48 3.64 -1.47 -11.09
CA VAL A 48 2.75 -0.30 -11.08
C VAL A 48 2.34 0.07 -9.67
N GLU A 49 1.69 -0.84 -8.94
CA GLU A 49 1.15 -0.55 -7.62
C GLU A 49 2.25 -0.32 -6.59
N LYS A 50 3.29 -1.17 -6.58
CA LYS A 50 4.39 -1.05 -5.63
C LYS A 50 5.13 0.29 -5.76
N PRO A 51 5.58 0.75 -6.94
CA PRO A 51 6.14 2.09 -7.11
C PRO A 51 5.20 3.21 -6.68
N PHE A 52 3.90 3.09 -6.99
CA PHE A 52 2.91 4.09 -6.59
C PHE A 52 2.74 4.17 -5.07
N LEU A 53 2.59 3.03 -4.40
CA LEU A 53 2.45 2.91 -2.94
C LEU A 53 3.71 3.32 -2.18
N ASP A 54 4.88 3.20 -2.81
CA ASP A 54 6.17 3.60 -2.24
C ASP A 54 6.48 5.09 -2.43
N SER A 55 5.70 5.81 -3.24
CA SER A 55 5.87 7.25 -3.37
C SER A 55 5.59 7.97 -2.05
N ARG A 56 6.42 8.97 -1.71
CA ARG A 56 6.25 9.77 -0.47
C ARG A 56 4.84 10.31 -0.32
N TYR A 57 4.28 10.84 -1.41
CA TYR A 57 2.92 11.37 -1.43
C TYR A 57 1.90 10.33 -0.95
N ILE A 58 1.91 9.11 -1.50
CA ILE A 58 0.95 8.07 -1.11
C ILE A 58 1.20 7.56 0.31
N GLN A 59 2.45 7.42 0.74
CA GLN A 59 2.76 7.05 2.12
C GLN A 59 2.23 8.10 3.12
N GLU A 60 2.45 9.38 2.86
CA GLU A 60 1.95 10.49 3.68
C GLU A 60 0.42 10.51 3.71
N ARG A 61 -0.26 10.32 2.55
CA ARG A 61 -1.73 10.24 2.53
C ARG A 61 -2.23 9.06 3.35
N ARG A 62 -1.61 7.88 3.22
CA ARG A 62 -1.97 6.69 4.02
C ARG A 62 -1.75 6.92 5.51
N PHE A 63 -0.66 7.58 5.91
CA PHE A 63 -0.43 7.97 7.30
C PHE A 63 -1.50 8.95 7.81
N ASN A 64 -1.77 10.02 7.05
CA ASN A 64 -2.74 11.04 7.43
C ASN A 64 -4.14 10.46 7.63
N PHE A 65 -4.60 9.61 6.70
CA PHE A 65 -5.90 8.93 6.79
C PHE A 65 -5.88 7.69 7.67
N GLY A 66 -4.73 7.26 8.20
CA GLY A 66 -4.62 6.05 9.02
C GLY A 66 -4.96 4.76 8.26
N ILE A 67 -4.70 4.70 6.95
CA ILE A 67 -5.06 3.54 6.12
C ILE A 67 -4.03 2.41 6.32
N PRO A 68 -4.43 1.27 6.93
CA PRO A 68 -3.51 0.17 7.13
C PRO A 68 -3.24 -0.58 5.82
N SER A 69 -2.09 -1.25 5.78
CA SER A 69 -1.86 -2.32 4.81
C SER A 69 -2.63 -3.58 5.20
N LYS A 70 -2.66 -4.59 4.30
CA LYS A 70 -3.15 -5.95 4.62
C LYS A 70 -2.60 -6.54 5.93
N LYS A 71 -1.38 -6.15 6.31
CA LYS A 71 -0.73 -6.57 7.57
C LYS A 71 -1.11 -5.70 8.78
N LYS A 72 -2.16 -4.88 8.69
CA LYS A 72 -2.59 -3.91 9.71
C LYS A 72 -1.51 -2.90 10.13
N ARG A 73 -0.62 -2.54 9.19
CA ARG A 73 0.45 -1.57 9.42
C ARG A 73 0.22 -0.31 8.60
N ILE A 74 0.16 0.84 9.27
CA ILE A 74 0.15 2.17 8.69
C ILE A 74 1.62 2.57 8.43
N PRO A 75 1.97 3.12 7.25
CA PRO A 75 3.34 3.54 6.98
C PRO A 75 3.75 4.65 7.95
N PRO A 76 4.99 4.66 8.47
CA PRO A 76 5.47 5.77 9.30
C PRO A 76 5.60 7.04 8.47
N MET A 77 5.59 8.19 9.13
CA MET A 77 5.94 9.48 8.54
C MET A 77 7.20 10.02 9.19
N GLU A 78 8.10 10.58 8.40
CA GLU A 78 9.28 11.28 8.91
C GLU A 78 8.92 12.73 9.23
N GLY A 79 9.50 13.24 10.30
CA GLY A 79 9.41 14.64 10.69
C GLY A 79 10.74 15.16 11.21
N PHE A 80 10.78 16.45 11.49
CA PHE A 80 11.96 17.10 12.05
C PHE A 80 11.59 17.86 13.30
N HIS A 81 12.22 17.54 14.42
CA HIS A 81 12.04 18.26 15.66
C HIS A 81 12.86 19.55 15.63
N LEU A 82 12.19 20.69 15.46
CA LEU A 82 12.83 21.98 15.15
C LEU A 82 13.83 22.46 16.21
N GLN A 83 13.58 22.20 17.49
CA GLN A 83 14.43 22.70 18.58
C GLN A 83 15.76 21.95 18.67
N THR A 84 15.72 20.63 18.49
CA THR A 84 16.90 19.76 18.65
C THR A 84 17.53 19.35 17.33
N SER A 85 16.93 19.76 16.21
CA SER A 85 17.34 19.36 14.86
C SER A 85 17.42 17.85 14.67
N THR A 86 16.52 17.11 15.32
CA THR A 86 16.51 15.65 15.32
C THR A 86 15.45 15.12 14.37
N LEU A 87 15.81 14.13 13.54
CA LEU A 87 14.84 13.40 12.75
C LEU A 87 13.96 12.55 13.67
N ILE A 88 12.65 12.61 13.45
CA ILE A 88 11.66 11.86 14.22
C ILE A 88 10.84 10.99 13.28
N HIS A 89 10.39 9.84 13.78
CA HIS A 89 9.35 9.06 13.13
C HIS A 89 8.04 9.23 13.88
N LEU A 90 6.98 9.41 13.10
CA LEU A 90 5.61 9.49 13.54
C LEU A 90 4.94 8.17 13.18
N LEU A 91 4.30 7.56 14.16
CA LEU A 91 3.69 6.24 14.08
C LEU A 91 2.21 6.37 14.46
N LYS A 92 1.36 5.70 13.70
CA LYS A 92 -0.05 5.49 14.04
C LYS A 92 -0.30 3.99 14.15
N VAL A 93 -1.11 3.62 15.13
CA VAL A 93 -1.57 2.25 15.33
C VAL A 93 -3.02 2.19 14.87
N ASP A 94 -3.34 1.19 14.05
CA ASP A 94 -4.70 0.97 13.54
C ASP A 94 -5.66 0.71 14.73
N GLY A 95 -6.71 1.53 14.86
CA GLY A 95 -7.68 1.45 15.95
C GLY A 95 -7.31 2.18 17.24
N GLU A 96 -6.16 2.84 17.32
CA GLU A 96 -5.78 3.70 18.45
C GLU A 96 -5.89 5.18 18.11
N GLU A 97 -6.34 6.00 19.06
CA GLU A 97 -6.30 7.45 18.92
C GLU A 97 -4.92 7.98 19.31
N GLY A 98 -4.36 8.84 18.45
CA GLY A 98 -3.10 9.55 18.72
C GLY A 98 -1.99 9.28 17.72
N ILE A 99 -0.84 9.90 17.98
CA ILE A 99 0.39 9.73 17.20
C ILE A 99 1.51 9.44 18.18
N SER A 100 2.19 8.31 17.99
CA SER A 100 3.40 7.97 18.69
C SER A 100 4.59 8.63 17.99
N VAL A 101 5.45 9.28 18.76
CA VAL A 101 6.65 9.96 18.27
C VAL A 101 7.88 9.26 18.82
N CYS A 102 8.82 8.89 17.97
CA CYS A 102 10.12 8.39 18.40
C CYS A 102 11.26 9.15 17.70
N ALA A 103 12.38 9.31 18.39
CA ALA A 103 13.60 9.78 17.77
C ALA A 103 14.07 8.71 16.77
N GLY A 104 14.26 9.10 15.52
CA GLY A 104 14.84 8.21 14.52
C GLY A 104 16.33 8.03 14.80
N PRO A 105 16.87 6.80 14.82
CA PRO A 105 18.31 6.66 14.67
C PRO A 105 18.67 7.29 13.32
N ASN A 106 19.68 8.17 13.28
CA ASN A 106 20.28 8.55 12.01
C ASN A 106 20.81 7.27 11.37
N THR A 107 20.09 6.75 10.38
CA THR A 107 20.63 5.72 9.50
C THR A 107 21.41 6.46 8.42
N ASP A 108 22.67 6.79 8.74
CA ASP A 108 23.70 7.02 7.73
C ASP A 108 23.88 5.76 6.86
#